data_AF-A0A8S9W8F5-F1
#
_entry.id   AF-A0A8S9W8F5-F1
#
_cell.length_a   1.000
_cell.length_b   1.000
_cell.length_c   1.000
_cell.angle_alpha   90.00
_cell.angle_beta   90.00
_cell.angle_gamma   90.00
#
_symmetry.space_group_name_H-M   'P 1'
#
loop_
_entity.id
_entity.type
_entity.pdbx_description
1 polymer ?
#
loop_
_entity_poly.entity_id
_entity_poly.type
_entity_poly.pdbx_seq_one_letter_code
_entity_poly.pdbx_strand_id
1 'polypeptide(L)' 'MDNVPKGFPKSETKNIEKVLKSLIKEDYILKKPTSYGTEICLNPRKIKEIRKIIDPSDD' A
#
# COMPACT_ATOMS: atom_id res chain seq x y z
N MET A 1 -0.25 5.52 -9.66
CA MET A 1 -0.34 4.24 -8.91
C MET A 1 0.58 3.22 -9.55
N ASP A 2 1.60 3.69 -10.25
CA ASP A 2 2.13 3.03 -11.44
C ASP A 2 3.35 2.15 -11.13
N ASN A 3 3.96 2.32 -9.96
CA ASN A 3 5.15 1.56 -9.57
C ASN A 3 4.84 0.33 -8.72
N VAL A 4 3.77 0.33 -7.92
CA VAL A 4 3.42 -0.85 -7.12
C VAL A 4 3.06 -2.07 -7.97
N PRO A 5 2.21 -1.99 -9.01
CA PRO A 5 1.89 -3.17 -9.81
C PRO A 5 3.06 -3.67 -10.68
N LYS A 6 4.17 -2.91 -10.81
CA LYS A 6 5.36 -3.36 -11.55
C LYS A 6 6.17 -4.44 -10.80
N GLY A 7 6.02 -4.53 -9.48
CA GLY A 7 6.66 -5.56 -8.66
C GLY A 7 5.92 -6.90 -8.63
N PHE A 8 4.77 -7.00 -9.28
CA PHE A 8 3.87 -8.15 -9.18
C PHE A 8 3.51 -8.72 -10.56
N PRO A 9 3.17 -10.01 -10.64
CA PRO A 9 2.70 -10.61 -11.88
C PRO A 9 1.44 -9.92 -12.40
N LYS A 10 1.37 -9.72 -13.73
CA LYS A 10 0.22 -9.06 -14.41
C LYS A 10 -1.14 -9.66 -14.05
N SER A 11 -1.17 -10.96 -13.74
CA SER A 11 -2.39 -11.69 -13.35
C SER A 11 -2.98 -11.15 -12.03
N GLU A 12 -2.14 -10.66 -11.13
CA GLU A 12 -2.56 -10.19 -9.80
C GLU A 12 -2.76 -8.67 -9.73
N THR A 13 -2.38 -7.93 -10.77
CA THR A 13 -2.46 -6.46 -10.81
C THR A 13 -3.85 -5.94 -10.45
N LYS A 14 -4.92 -6.57 -10.97
CA LYS A 14 -6.31 -6.19 -10.64
C LYS A 14 -6.64 -6.40 -9.16
N ASN A 15 -6.15 -7.49 -8.58
CA ASN A 15 -6.38 -7.81 -7.18
C ASN A 15 -5.61 -6.83 -6.27
N ILE A 16 -4.35 -6.56 -6.62
CA ILE A 16 -3.49 -5.61 -5.93
C ILE A 16 -4.11 -4.21 -5.93
N GLU A 17 -4.61 -3.73 -7.08
CA GLU A 17 -5.26 -2.42 -7.16
C GLU A 17 -6.50 -2.34 -6.26
N LYS A 18 -7.26 -3.44 -6.16
CA LYS A 18 -8.43 -3.53 -5.28
C LYS A 18 -8.02 -3.47 -3.80
N VAL A 19 -7.03 -4.25 -3.39
CA VAL A 19 -6.49 -4.24 -2.02
C VAL A 19 -5.92 -2.87 -1.68
N LEU A 20 -5.18 -2.25 -2.59
CA LEU A 20 -4.62 -0.91 -2.41
C LEU A 20 -5.69 0.15 -2.17
N LYS A 21 -6.80 0.10 -2.92
CA LYS A 21 -7.94 1.02 -2.68
C LYS A 21 -8.53 0.84 -1.29
N SER A 22 -8.64 -0.40 -0.80
CA SER A 22 -9.07 -0.66 0.58
C SER A 22 -8.08 -0.11 1.60
N LEU A 23 -6.78 -0.37 1.43
CA LEU A 23 -5.73 0.11 2.35
C LEU A 23 -5.62 1.64 2.39
N ILE A 24 -5.91 2.32 1.27
CA ILE A 24 -6.02 3.78 1.22
C ILE A 24 -7.27 4.25 1.98
N LYS A 25 -8.42 3.57 1.79
CA LYS A 25 -9.67 3.88 2.50
C LYS A 25 -9.52 3.68 4.01
N GLU A 26 -8.77 2.67 4.42
CA GLU A 26 -8.45 2.37 5.82
C GLU A 26 -7.32 3.23 6.39
N ASP A 27 -6.79 4.19 5.62
CA ASP A 27 -5.75 5.13 6.03
C ASP A 27 -4.41 4.45 6.39
N TYR A 28 -4.17 3.22 5.93
CA TYR A 28 -2.87 2.53 6.07
C TYR A 28 -1.87 2.99 5.01
N ILE A 29 -2.36 3.38 3.83
CA ILE A 29 -1.55 3.84 2.71
C ILE A 29 -1.99 5.25 2.30
N LEU A 30 -1.03 6.17 2.20
CA LEU A 30 -1.23 7.54 1.76
C LEU A 30 -0.92 7.65 0.27
N LYS A 31 -1.82 8.29 -0.48
CA LYS A 31 -1.60 8.63 -1.88
C LYS A 31 -0.89 9.97 -1.98
N LYS A 32 0.27 10.01 -2.65
CA LYS A 32 1.01 11.25 -2.91
C LYS A 32 0.94 11.56 -4.41
N PRO A 33 0.25 12.62 -4.84
CA PRO A 33 0.34 13.08 -6.22
C PRO A 33 1.74 13.64 -6.44
N THR A 34 2.45 13.15 -7.46
CA THR A 34 3.75 13.69 -7.89
C THR A 34 3.70 14.04 -9.38
N SER A 35 4.63 14.88 -9.85
CA SER A 35 4.66 15.31 -11.26
C SER A 35 4.83 14.14 -12.25
N TYR A 36 5.35 12.99 -11.82
CA TYR A 36 5.52 11.79 -12.65
C TYR A 36 4.43 10.74 -12.47
N GLY A 37 3.39 11.06 -11.69
CA GLY A 37 2.26 10.17 -11.43
C GLY A 37 1.94 10.05 -9.94
N THR A 38 0.98 9.19 -9.62
CA THR A 38 0.59 9.00 -8.21
C THR A 38 1.45 7.96 -7.53
N GLU A 39 2.20 8.37 -6.51
CA GLU A 39 2.92 7.49 -5.61
C GLU A 39 2.06 7.11 -4.41
N ILE A 40 2.53 6.09 -3.68
CA ILE A 40 1.85 5.53 -2.52
C ILE A 40 2.90 5.27 -1.44
N CYS A 41 2.62 5.76 -0.24
CA CYS A 41 3.51 5.65 0.91
C CYS A 41 2.75 5.00 2.06
N LEU A 42 3.44 4.26 2.93
CA LEU A 42 2.83 3.77 4.17
C LEU A 42 2.51 4.95 5.10
N ASN A 43 1.40 4.87 5.81
CA ASN A 43 1.05 5.88 6.80
C ASN A 43 1.93 5.69 8.05
N PRO A 44 2.85 6.62 8.37
CA PRO A 44 3.72 6.49 9.53
C PRO A 44 2.93 6.51 10.85
N ARG A 45 1.74 7.14 10.87
CA ARG A 45 0.87 7.19 12.06
C ARG A 45 0.30 5.81 12.41
N LYS A 46 0.21 4.91 11.43
CA LYS A 46 -0.28 3.54 11.60
C LYS A 46 0.83 2.49 11.52
N ILE A 47 2.10 2.89 11.59
CA ILE A 47 3.22 1.97 11.40
C ILE A 47 3.23 0.82 12.42
N LYS A 48 2.75 1.06 13.66
CA LYS A 48 2.62 0.03 14.70
C LYS A 48 1.61 -1.05 14.30
N GLU A 49 0.43 -0.64 13.84
CA GLU A 49 -0.61 -1.56 13.35
C GLU A 49 -0.13 -2.31 12.10
N ILE A 50 0.50 -1.60 11.17
CA ILE A 50 1.07 -2.20 9.94
C ILE A 50 2.11 -3.25 10.31
N ARG A 51 3.01 -2.96 11.26
CA ARG A 51 3.99 -3.93 11.75
C ARG A 51 3.31 -5.15 12.38
N LYS A 52 2.30 -4.95 13.22
CA LYS A 52 1.53 -6.07 13.81
C LYS A 52 0.85 -6.97 12.78
N ILE A 53 0.44 -6.40 11.64
CA ILE A 53 -0.14 -7.16 10.52
C ILE A 53 0.94 -7.95 9.76
N ILE A 54 2.13 -7.39 9.60
CA ILE A 54 3.23 -7.97 8.81
C ILE A 54 4.02 -9.00 9.63
N ASP A 55 4.31 -8.68 10.89
CA ASP A 55 4.98 -9.55 11.85
C ASP A 55 4.25 -9.48 13.21
N PRO A 56 3.34 -10.43 13.48
CA PRO A 56 2.62 -10.49 14.74
C PRO A 56 3.45 -11.07 15.91
N SER A 57 4.72 -11.40 15.69
CA SER A 57 5.58 -12.17 16.59
C SER A 57 6.66 -11.36 17.32
N ASP A 58 6.90 -10.10 16.92
CA ASP A 58 7.87 -9.17 17.54
C ASP A 58 7.35 -8.48 18.85
N ASP A 59 6.87 -9.24 19.84
CA ASP A 59 6.63 -8.75 21.23
C ASP A 59 7.59 -9.39 22.24
#